data_AF-A0A382GBT2-F1
#
_entry.id   AF-A0A382GBT2-F1
#
_cell.length_a   1.000
_cell.length_b   1.000
_cell.length_c   1.000
_cell.angle_alpha   90.00
_cell.angle_beta   90.00
_cell.angle_gamma   90.00
#
_symmetry.space_group_name_H-M   'P 1'
#
loop_
_entity.id
_entity.type
_entity.pdbx_description
1 polymer ?
#
loop_
_entity_poly.entity_id
_entity_poly.type
_entity_poly.pdbx_seq_one_letter_code
_entity_poly.pdbx_strand_id
1 'polypeptide(L)' 'GIQAIIVNLKARGDLSPEQLVDGCLDLMGPLEISDDSRTELVSHAAEDGSIQWGNNGNSDHRVGEMLQLIVSLRDYQFA' A
#
# COMPACT_ATOMS: atom_id res chain seq x y z
N GLY A 1 3.39 -13.09 3.56
CA GLY A 1 4.36 -12.30 4.36
C GLY A 1 4.81 -11.10 3.57
N ILE A 2 5.30 -10.04 4.23
CA ILE A 2 5.58 -8.73 3.61
C ILE A 2 6.52 -8.83 2.39
N GLN A 3 7.59 -9.62 2.48
CA GLN A 3 8.52 -9.82 1.37
C GLN A 3 7.85 -10.40 0.11
N ALA A 4 6.88 -11.30 0.27
CA ALA A 4 6.13 -11.83 -0.87
C ALA A 4 5.23 -10.75 -1.50
N ILE A 5 4.67 -9.84 -0.69
CA ILE A 5 3.86 -8.71 -1.17
C ILE A 5 4.74 -7.77 -1.99
N ILE A 6 5.90 -7.39 -1.47
CA ILE A 6 6.87 -6.52 -2.17
C ILE A 6 7.28 -7.12 -3.51
N VAL A 7 7.61 -8.42 -3.55
CA VAL A 7 7.97 -9.11 -4.80
C VAL A 7 6.83 -9.07 -5.82
N ASN A 8 5.57 -9.29 -5.38
CA ASN A 8 4.40 -9.21 -6.26
C ASN A 8 4.17 -7.79 -6.79
N LEU A 9 4.31 -6.78 -5.94
CA LEU A 9 4.16 -5.38 -6.35
C LEU A 9 5.27 -4.95 -7.31
N LYS A 10 6.51 -5.37 -7.07
CA LYS A 10 7.64 -5.11 -7.95
C LYS A 10 7.48 -5.72 -9.34
N ALA A 11 6.84 -6.89 -9.42
CA ALA A 11 6.50 -7.53 -10.70
C ALA A 11 5.49 -6.72 -11.53
N ARG A 12 4.74 -5.80 -10.93
CA ARG A 12 3.80 -4.89 -11.61
C ARG A 12 4.50 -3.65 -12.21
N GLY A 13 5.79 -3.47 -11.94
CA GLY A 13 6.55 -2.29 -12.36
C GLY A 13 6.40 -1.13 -11.38
N ASP A 14 6.78 0.07 -11.81
CA ASP A 14 6.60 1.29 -11.03
C ASP A 14 5.11 1.54 -10.77
N LEU A 15 4.79 2.05 -9.58
CA LEU A 15 3.42 2.17 -9.10
C LEU A 15 3.09 3.63 -8.78
N SER A 16 1.94 4.11 -9.25
CA SER A 16 1.34 5.33 -8.72
C SER A 16 0.90 5.13 -7.25
N PRO A 17 0.65 6.20 -6.50
CA PRO A 17 0.08 6.11 -5.16
C PRO A 17 -1.19 5.25 -5.08
N GLU A 18 -2.09 5.39 -6.06
CA GLU A 18 -3.31 4.59 -6.17
C GLU A 18 -3.00 3.11 -6.39
N GLN A 19 -2.09 2.80 -7.30
CA GLN A 19 -1.69 1.43 -7.61
C GLN A 19 -0.96 0.75 -6.45
N LEU A 20 -0.25 1.52 -5.62
CA LEU A 20 0.35 1.02 -4.38
C LEU A 20 -0.73 0.62 -3.38
N VAL A 21 -1.70 1.50 -3.12
CA VAL A 21 -2.80 1.24 -2.18
C VAL A 21 -3.64 0.05 -2.64
N ASP A 22 -4.11 0.07 -3.90
CA ASP A 22 -4.93 -1.00 -4.46
C ASP A 22 -4.17 -2.33 -4.47
N GLY A 23 -2.89 -2.31 -4.87
CA GLY A 23 -2.07 -3.52 -4.86
C GLY A 23 -1.84 -4.10 -3.46
N CYS A 24 -1.68 -3.26 -2.44
CA CYS A 24 -1.59 -3.71 -1.05
C CYS A 24 -2.90 -4.33 -0.57
N LEU A 25 -4.05 -3.69 -0.86
CA LEU A 25 -5.38 -4.19 -0.52
C LEU A 25 -5.66 -5.55 -1.18
N ASP A 26 -5.41 -5.68 -2.49
CA ASP A 26 -5.54 -6.92 -3.25
C ASP A 26 -4.80 -8.09 -2.58
N LEU A 27 -3.56 -7.84 -2.13
CA LEU A 27 -2.66 -8.86 -1.62
C LEU A 27 -2.92 -9.22 -0.15
N MET A 28 -3.60 -8.35 0.60
CA MET A 28 -4.03 -8.63 1.97
C MET A 28 -5.38 -9.37 2.05
N GLY A 29 -6.13 -9.41 0.96
CA GLY A 29 -7.39 -10.14 0.85
C GLY A 29 -8.62 -9.25 1.00
N PRO A 30 -9.82 -9.83 1.21
CA PRO A 30 -11.09 -9.11 1.16
C PRO A 30 -11.25 -8.20 2.38
N LEU A 31 -10.60 -7.04 2.32
CA LEU A 31 -10.79 -5.94 3.24
C LEU A 31 -11.61 -4.87 2.53
N GLU A 32 -12.89 -4.78 2.90
CA GLU A 32 -13.72 -3.66 2.47
C GLU A 32 -13.42 -2.45 3.36
N ILE A 33 -12.63 -1.54 2.82
CA ILE A 33 -12.45 -0.20 3.39
C ILE A 33 -13.46 0.76 2.76
N SER A 34 -13.83 1.82 3.48
CA SER A 34 -14.64 2.90 2.89
C SER A 34 -13.85 3.68 1.85
N ASP A 35 -14.56 4.35 0.95
CA ASP A 35 -13.96 5.25 -0.05
C ASP A 35 -13.18 6.40 0.62
N ASP A 36 -13.63 6.87 1.78
CA ASP A 36 -12.95 7.90 2.56
C ASP A 36 -11.59 7.39 3.08
N SER A 37 -11.57 6.20 3.70
CA SER A 37 -10.31 5.58 4.16
C SER A 37 -9.36 5.27 3.00
N ARG A 38 -9.90 4.84 1.85
CA ARG A 38 -9.09 4.65 0.64
C ARG A 38 -8.47 5.97 0.19
N THR A 39 -9.25 7.05 0.21
CA THR A 39 -8.78 8.39 -0.17
C THR A 39 -7.65 8.87 0.76
N GLU A 40 -7.78 8.65 2.06
CA GLU A 40 -6.73 8.97 3.03
C GLU A 40 -5.44 8.19 2.78
N LEU A 41 -5.53 6.87 2.53
CA LEU A 41 -4.38 6.03 2.20
C LEU A 41 -3.67 6.50 0.92
N VAL A 42 -4.44 6.85 -0.12
CA VAL A 42 -3.89 7.37 -1.38
C VAL A 42 -3.22 8.72 -1.16
N SER A 43 -3.85 9.61 -0.39
CA SER A 43 -3.26 10.91 -0.04
C SER A 43 -1.93 10.71 0.69
N HIS A 44 -1.87 9.81 1.66
CA HIS A 44 -0.64 9.48 2.38
C HIS A 44 0.42 8.92 1.43
N ALA A 45 0.08 7.96 0.57
CA ALA A 45 0.99 7.41 -0.42
C ALA A 45 1.52 8.49 -1.40
N ALA A 46 0.72 9.51 -1.70
CA ALA A 46 1.07 10.59 -2.62
C ALA A 46 2.07 11.58 -2.03
N GLU A 47 2.17 11.71 -0.70
CA GLU A 47 3.19 12.56 -0.04
C GLU A 47 4.61 12.15 -0.43
N ASP A 48 4.83 10.85 -0.66
CA ASP A 48 6.11 10.28 -1.11
C ASP A 48 6.20 10.06 -2.64
N GLY A 49 5.16 10.43 -3.39
CA GLY A 49 5.09 10.27 -4.84
C GLY A 49 4.99 8.82 -5.33
N SER A 50 5.33 8.54 -6.58
CA SER A 50 5.25 7.17 -7.15
C SER A 50 6.36 6.25 -6.61
N ILE A 51 6.09 4.94 -6.55
CA ILE A 51 7.11 3.93 -6.29
C ILE A 51 7.95 3.74 -7.55
N GLN A 52 9.26 3.96 -7.42
CA GLN A 52 10.24 3.72 -8.46
C GLN A 52 11.28 2.71 -7.97
N TRP A 53 11.10 1.44 -8.34
CA TRP A 53 11.89 0.33 -7.78
C TRP A 53 13.38 0.41 -8.14
N GLY A 54 13.70 1.07 -9.25
CA GLY A 54 15.07 1.26 -9.74
C GLY A 54 15.76 2.53 -9.24
N ASN A 55 15.02 3.46 -8.61
CA ASN A 55 15.52 4.82 -8.37
C ASN A 55 15.48 5.26 -6.90
N ASN A 56 14.86 4.48 -6.01
CA ASN A 56 14.79 4.82 -4.59
C ASN A 56 14.82 3.57 -3.71
N GLY A 57 15.83 3.48 -2.84
CA GLY A 57 15.98 2.40 -1.85
C GLY A 57 14.90 2.36 -0.77
N ASN A 58 13.94 3.29 -0.80
CA ASN A 58 12.84 3.39 0.17
C ASN A 58 11.57 2.64 -0.25
N SER A 59 11.52 2.06 -1.46
CA SER A 59 10.29 1.44 -1.99
C SER A 59 9.75 0.32 -1.10
N ASP A 60 10.64 -0.54 -0.59
CA ASP A 60 10.28 -1.64 0.31
C ASP A 60 9.70 -1.12 1.65
N HIS A 61 10.26 -0.03 2.17
CA HIS A 61 9.78 0.60 3.41
C HIS A 61 8.39 1.19 3.22
N ARG A 62 8.16 1.90 2.11
CA ARG A 62 6.86 2.49 1.78
C ARG A 62 5.75 1.45 1.63
N VAL A 63 6.06 0.30 1.04
CA VAL A 63 5.13 -0.84 1.03
C VAL A 63 4.84 -1.31 2.46
N GLY A 64 5.88 -1.43 3.29
CA GLY A 64 5.74 -1.80 4.71
C GLY A 64 4.84 -0.86 5.50
N GLU A 65 5.04 0.46 5.38
CA GLU A 65 4.20 1.49 6.00
C GLU A 65 2.76 1.42 5.51
N MET A 66 2.54 1.30 4.21
CA MET A 66 1.20 1.20 3.65
C MET A 66 0.44 -0.01 4.21
N LEU A 67 1.11 -1.17 4.31
CA LEU A 67 0.51 -2.36 4.91
C LEU A 67 0.18 -2.15 6.40
N GLN A 68 1.02 -1.45 7.16
CA GLN A 68 0.76 -1.12 8.56
C GLN A 68 -0.45 -0.20 8.73
N LEU A 69 -0.57 0.83 7.89
CA LEU A 69 -1.74 1.73 7.91
C LEU A 69 -3.02 0.98 7.63
N ILE A 70 -3.04 0.13 6.60
CA ILE A 70 -4.22 -0.64 6.26
C ILE A 70 -4.60 -1.63 7.37
N VAL A 71 -3.63 -2.30 8.00
CA VAL A 71 -3.89 -3.16 9.16
C VAL A 71 -4.47 -2.36 10.33
N SER A 72 -3.96 -1.14 10.55
CA SER A 72 -4.46 -0.26 11.62
C SER A 72 -5.90 0.20 11.37
N LEU A 73 -6.28 0.46 10.11
CA LEU A 73 -7.65 0.77 9.73
C LEU A 73 -8.60 -0.42 9.94
N ARG A 74 -8.12 -1.63 9.63
CA ARG A 74 -8.88 -2.86 9.87
C ARG A 74 -9.19 -3.04 11.36
N ASP A 75 -8.21 -2.85 12.23
CA ASP A 75 -8.40 -3.02 13.66
C ASP A 75 -9.42 -2.02 14.23
N TYR A 76 -9.50 -0.81 13.66
CA TYR A 76 -10.53 0.18 14.03
C TYR A 76 -11.96 -0.26 13.64
N GLN A 77 -12.12 -1.00 12.53
CA GLN A 77 -13.44 -1.48 12.07
C GLN A 77 -14.00 -2.65 12.90
N PHE A 78 -13.14 -3.42 13.57
CA PHE A 78 -13.53 -4.54 14.43
C PHE A 78 -13.55 -4.18 15.94
N ALA A 79 -13.23 -2.93 16.29
CA ALA A 79 -13.19 -2.42 17.67
C ALA A 79 -14.55 -1.88 18.15
#